data_AF-A0A495A5J1-F1
#
_entry.id   AF-A0A495A5J1-F1
#
_cell.length_a   1.000
_cell.length_b   1.000
_cell.length_c   1.000
_cell.angle_alpha   90.00
_cell.angle_beta   90.00
_cell.angle_gamma   90.00
#
_symmetry.space_group_name_H-M   'P 1'
#
loop_
_entity.id
_entity.type
_entity.pdbx_description
1 polymer ?
#
loop_
_entity_poly.entity_id
_entity_poly.type
_entity_poly.pdbx_seq_one_letter_code
_entity_poly.pdbx_strand_id
1 'polypeptide(L)'
;MDTNLNLRISKELKESFQQIAKENNKDASSLVRDWISNYVAEHQKSDEDLATELYRAGYQLQQALGGREKVSKQLVKELQQSALTNQKDFTQQILKTYLDYGLTIPSVASKIYNNYAFSQMFLFGLIGDKPKE
;
A
#
# COMPACT_ATOMS: atom_id res chain seq x y z
N MET A 1 8.57 -2.74 17.90
CA MET A 1 7.55 -2.03 18.70
C MET A 1 6.41 -2.99 18.90
N ASP A 2 6.07 -3.32 20.14
CA ASP A 2 4.89 -4.13 20.44
C ASP A 2 3.63 -3.27 20.31
N THR A 3 2.60 -3.82 19.66
CA THR A 3 1.34 -3.14 19.43
C THR A 3 0.19 -4.00 19.94
N ASN A 4 -0.80 -3.38 20.56
CA ASN A 4 -1.95 -4.07 21.14
C ASN A 4 -3.18 -3.93 20.23
N LEU A 5 -3.89 -5.04 20.01
CA LEU A 5 -5.16 -5.07 19.30
C LEU A 5 -6.30 -5.39 20.29
N ASN A 6 -7.25 -4.47 20.45
CA ASN A 6 -8.43 -4.68 21.30
C ASN A 6 -9.62 -5.13 20.44
N LEU A 7 -10.07 -6.37 20.63
CA LEU A 7 -11.22 -6.95 19.90
C LEU A 7 -12.46 -7.01 20.80
N ARG A 8 -13.61 -6.61 20.25
CA ARG A 8 -14.91 -6.84 20.90
C ARG A 8 -15.53 -8.10 20.33
N ILE A 9 -15.74 -9.09 21.21
CA ILE A 9 -16.37 -10.38 20.89
C ILE A 9 -17.42 -10.70 21.96
N SER A 10 -18.30 -11.66 21.68
CA SER A 10 -19.25 -12.13 22.69
C SER A 10 -18.52 -12.78 23.87
N LYS A 11 -19.13 -12.69 25.05
CA LYS A 11 -18.59 -13.30 26.27
C LYS A 11 -18.39 -14.81 26.11
N GLU A 12 -19.40 -15.48 25.55
CA GLU A 12 -19.39 -16.92 25.27
C GLU A 12 -18.21 -17.32 24.39
N LEU A 13 -17.99 -16.59 23.28
CA LEU A 13 -16.87 -16.88 22.38
C LEU A 13 -15.52 -16.72 23.06
N LYS A 14 -15.36 -15.67 23.90
CA LYS A 14 -14.13 -15.45 24.67
C LYS A 14 -13.85 -16.63 25.60
N GLU A 15 -14.85 -17.06 26.37
CA GLU A 15 -14.71 -18.12 27.36
C GLU A 15 -14.41 -19.47 26.69
N SER A 16 -15.15 -19.83 25.65
CA SER A 16 -14.90 -21.05 24.87
C SER A 16 -13.51 -21.05 24.23
N PHE A 17 -13.10 -19.93 23.62
CA PHE A 17 -11.78 -19.82 23.00
C PHE A 17 -10.64 -20.00 24.00
N GLN A 18 -10.73 -19.35 25.17
CA GLN A 18 -9.71 -19.46 26.21
C GLN A 18 -9.63 -20.87 26.79
N GLN A 19 -10.79 -21.54 26.98
CA GLN A 19 -10.84 -22.91 27.47
C GLN A 19 -10.20 -23.88 26.48
N ILE A 20 -10.59 -23.83 25.21
CA ILE A 20 -10.04 -24.70 24.15
C ILE A 20 -8.54 -24.46 23.98
N ALA A 21 -8.08 -23.21 24.02
CA ALA A 21 -6.65 -22.89 23.94
C ALA A 21 -5.85 -23.55 25.07
N LYS A 22 -6.38 -23.49 26.31
CA LYS A 22 -5.77 -24.12 27.48
C LYS A 22 -5.72 -25.64 27.35
N GLU A 23 -6.81 -26.27 26.91
CA GLU A 23 -6.88 -27.72 26.68
C GLU A 23 -5.83 -28.20 25.65
N ASN A 24 -5.51 -27.36 24.67
CA ASN A 24 -4.53 -27.65 23.63
C ASN A 24 -3.10 -27.17 23.99
N ASN A 25 -2.85 -26.73 25.23
CA ASN A 25 -1.56 -26.17 25.66
C ASN A 25 -1.07 -25.00 24.77
N LYS A 26 -1.99 -24.16 24.31
CA LYS A 26 -1.71 -22.98 23.50
C LYS A 26 -2.05 -21.70 24.25
N ASP A 27 -1.26 -20.66 23.99
CA ASP A 27 -1.57 -19.31 24.43
C ASP A 27 -2.61 -18.69 23.48
N ALA A 28 -3.69 -18.14 24.05
CA ALA A 28 -4.78 -17.52 23.30
C ALA A 28 -4.27 -16.38 22.40
N SER A 29 -3.29 -15.59 22.87
CA SER A 29 -2.72 -14.51 22.06
C SER A 29 -1.92 -15.05 20.88
N SER A 30 -1.18 -16.15 21.08
CA SER A 30 -0.47 -16.84 20.00
C SER A 30 -1.41 -17.35 18.92
N LEU A 31 -2.53 -17.98 19.30
CA LEU A 31 -3.54 -18.44 18.34
C LEU A 31 -4.15 -17.29 17.51
N VAL A 32 -4.47 -16.17 18.15
CA VAL A 32 -4.98 -14.99 17.44
C VAL A 32 -3.90 -14.42 16.50
N ARG A 33 -2.64 -14.35 16.93
CA ARG A 33 -1.52 -13.90 16.08
C ARG A 33 -1.30 -14.82 14.88
N ASP A 34 -1.34 -16.13 15.07
CA ASP A 34 -1.17 -17.11 14.00
C ASP A 34 -2.30 -16.96 12.98
N TRP A 35 -3.56 -16.85 13.45
CA TRP A 35 -4.71 -16.62 12.58
C TRP A 35 -4.61 -15.31 11.80
N ILE A 36 -4.26 -14.20 12.45
CA ILE A 36 -4.04 -12.91 11.77
C ILE A 36 -2.94 -13.03 10.73
N SER A 37 -1.82 -13.70 11.07
CA SER A 37 -0.67 -13.85 10.18
C SER A 37 -1.03 -14.67 8.93
N ASN A 38 -1.75 -15.78 9.11
CA ASN A 38 -2.20 -16.62 8.00
C ASN A 38 -3.21 -15.87 7.13
N TYR A 39 -4.20 -15.20 7.73
CA TYR A 39 -5.18 -14.40 7.00
C TYR A 39 -4.51 -13.31 6.17
N VAL A 40 -3.53 -12.60 6.75
CA VAL A 40 -2.75 -11.60 6.00
C VAL A 40 -1.97 -12.27 4.86
N ALA A 41 -1.29 -13.38 5.10
CA ALA A 41 -0.54 -14.08 4.05
C ALA A 41 -1.43 -14.58 2.90
N GLU A 42 -2.65 -15.04 3.20
CA GLU A 42 -3.62 -15.53 2.21
C GLU A 42 -4.24 -14.41 1.36
N HIS A 43 -4.39 -13.21 1.93
CA HIS A 43 -5.13 -12.11 1.29
C HIS A 43 -4.26 -10.92 0.87
N GLN A 44 -3.01 -10.87 1.29
CA GLN A 44 -2.06 -9.85 0.86
C GLN A 44 -1.67 -10.12 -0.59
N LYS A 45 -1.87 -9.11 -1.44
CA LYS A 45 -1.33 -9.13 -2.80
C LYS A 45 0.18 -9.27 -2.75
N SER A 46 0.74 -10.02 -3.70
CA SER A 46 2.19 -10.13 -3.82
C SER A 46 2.81 -8.75 -4.08
N ASP A 47 4.08 -8.58 -3.70
CA ASP A 47 4.80 -7.33 -3.99
C ASP A 47 4.89 -7.06 -5.51
N GLU A 48 4.86 -8.11 -6.33
CA GLU A 48 4.83 -8.01 -7.80
C GLU A 48 3.48 -7.48 -8.31
N ASP A 49 2.36 -7.96 -7.75
CA ASP A 49 1.03 -7.44 -8.07
C ASP A 49 0.92 -5.97 -7.66
N LEU A 50 1.41 -5.62 -6.46
CA LEU A 50 1.43 -4.24 -5.98
C LEU A 50 2.30 -3.35 -6.86
N ALA A 51 3.49 -3.80 -7.25
CA ALA A 51 4.39 -3.11 -8.16
C ALA A 51 3.71 -2.86 -9.54
N THR A 52 3.00 -3.85 -10.06
CA THR A 52 2.25 -3.75 -11.31
C THR A 52 1.10 -2.75 -11.20
N GLU A 53 0.35 -2.76 -10.10
CA GLU A 53 -0.72 -1.80 -9.84
C GLU A 53 -0.19 -0.38 -9.67
N LEU A 54 0.96 -0.20 -9.03
CA LEU A 54 1.62 1.09 -8.88
C LEU A 54 2.07 1.65 -10.23
N TYR A 55 2.66 0.82 -11.08
CA TYR A 55 2.99 1.21 -12.45
C TYR A 55 1.72 1.66 -13.20
N ARG A 56 0.65 0.87 -13.14
CA ARG A 56 -0.63 1.21 -13.77
C ARG A 56 -1.19 2.54 -13.22
N ALA A 57 -1.11 2.78 -11.91
CA ALA A 57 -1.54 4.02 -11.29
C ALA A 57 -0.72 5.23 -11.77
N GLY A 58 0.61 5.09 -11.88
CA GLY A 58 1.47 6.12 -12.46
C GLY A 58 1.10 6.42 -13.91
N TYR A 59 0.90 5.38 -14.73
CA TYR A 59 0.49 5.53 -16.12
C TYR A 59 -0.90 6.17 -16.26
N GLN A 60 -1.85 5.83 -15.39
CA GLN A 60 -3.18 6.45 -15.37
C GLN A 60 -3.09 7.95 -15.04
N LEU A 61 -2.24 8.32 -14.07
CA LEU A 61 -1.97 9.73 -13.79
C LEU A 61 -1.36 10.42 -15.01
N GLN A 62 -0.38 9.81 -15.67
CA GLN A 62 0.17 10.31 -16.94
C GLN A 62 -0.93 10.59 -17.98
N GLN A 63 -1.88 9.66 -18.16
CA GLN A 63 -2.99 9.85 -19.11
C GLN A 63 -3.93 10.98 -18.68
N ALA A 64 -4.25 11.08 -17.39
CA ALA A 64 -5.09 12.15 -16.85
C ALA A 64 -4.45 13.53 -17.01
N LEU A 65 -3.12 13.62 -17.01
CA LEU A 65 -2.35 14.83 -17.30
C LEU A 65 -2.27 15.17 -18.80
N GLY A 66 -2.89 14.38 -19.67
CA GLY A 66 -2.89 14.59 -21.12
C GLY A 66 -1.81 13.82 -21.87
N GLY A 67 -1.23 12.79 -21.26
CA GLY A 67 -0.21 11.92 -21.85
C GLY A 67 1.22 12.32 -21.48
N ARG A 68 2.18 11.45 -21.84
CA ARG A 68 3.60 11.55 -21.45
C ARG A 68 4.23 12.92 -21.69
N GLU A 69 3.99 13.49 -22.86
CA GLU A 69 4.53 14.80 -23.26
C GLU A 69 3.96 15.98 -22.47
N LYS A 70 2.82 15.78 -21.79
CA LYS A 70 2.16 16.81 -20.98
C LYS A 70 2.53 16.72 -19.50
N VAL A 71 3.19 15.64 -19.07
CA VAL A 71 3.73 15.54 -17.72
C VAL A 71 4.88 16.54 -17.56
N SER A 72 4.74 17.43 -16.59
CA SER A 72 5.76 18.46 -16.34
C SER A 72 7.12 17.83 -15.99
N LYS A 73 8.17 18.25 -16.70
CA LYS A 73 9.56 17.85 -16.39
C LYS A 73 9.96 18.26 -14.97
N GLN A 74 9.42 19.37 -14.47
CA GLN A 74 9.67 19.82 -13.10
C GLN A 74 9.05 18.87 -12.08
N LEU A 75 7.79 18.47 -12.29
CA LEU A 75 7.11 17.48 -11.44
C LEU A 75 7.89 16.16 -11.40
N VAL A 76 8.31 15.65 -12.56
CA VAL A 76 9.09 14.41 -12.63
C VAL A 76 10.40 14.52 -11.85
N LYS A 77 11.10 15.65 -11.99
CA LYS A 77 12.37 15.88 -11.29
C LYS A 77 12.20 15.95 -9.77
N GLU A 78 11.17 16.66 -9.30
CA GLU A 78 10.83 16.75 -7.87
C GLU A 78 10.47 15.38 -7.29
N LEU A 79 9.65 14.60 -8.02
CA LEU A 79 9.32 13.24 -7.63
C LEU A 79 10.55 12.32 -7.63
N GLN A 80 11.43 12.39 -8.62
CA GLN A 80 12.69 11.63 -8.67
C GLN A 80 13.57 11.93 -7.45
N GLN A 81 13.75 13.21 -7.12
CA GLN A 81 14.54 13.62 -5.98
C GLN A 81 13.92 13.15 -4.67
N SER A 82 12.61 13.30 -4.52
CA SER A 82 11.87 12.92 -3.32
C SER A 82 11.87 11.41 -3.13
N ALA A 83 11.76 10.62 -4.20
CA ALA A 83 11.87 9.17 -4.15
C ALA A 83 13.24 8.71 -3.61
N LEU A 84 14.32 9.46 -3.82
CA LEU A 84 15.64 9.11 -3.31
C LEU A 84 15.90 9.60 -1.88
N THR A 85 15.24 10.68 -1.46
CA THR A 85 15.64 11.43 -0.25
C THR A 85 14.56 11.50 0.82
N ASN A 86 13.29 11.52 0.44
CA ASN A 86 12.17 11.72 1.35
C ASN A 86 10.86 11.09 0.82
N GLN A 87 10.60 9.85 1.24
CA GLN A 87 9.40 9.10 0.82
C GLN A 87 8.08 9.75 1.25
N LYS A 88 8.09 10.47 2.37
CA LYS A 88 6.90 11.19 2.84
C LYS A 88 6.56 12.33 1.89
N ASP A 89 7.56 13.11 1.50
CA ASP A 89 7.41 14.21 0.54
C ASP A 89 6.98 13.69 -0.83
N PHE A 90 7.59 12.59 -1.31
CA PHE A 90 7.16 11.90 -2.54
C PHE A 90 5.67 11.54 -2.51
N THR A 91 5.23 10.89 -1.44
CA THR A 91 3.81 10.50 -1.27
C THR A 91 2.92 11.73 -1.24
N GLN A 92 3.30 12.79 -0.53
CA GLN A 92 2.52 14.03 -0.45
C GLN A 92 2.40 14.74 -1.80
N GLN A 93 3.47 14.79 -2.60
CA GLN A 93 3.44 15.36 -3.94
C GLN A 93 2.52 14.59 -4.89
N ILE A 94 2.52 13.26 -4.82
CA ILE A 94 1.56 12.44 -5.58
C ILE A 94 0.13 12.77 -5.16
N LEU A 95 -0.18 12.69 -3.86
CA LEU A 95 -1.53 12.95 -3.36
C LEU A 95 -2.00 14.36 -3.72
N LYS A 96 -1.13 15.36 -3.59
CA LYS A 96 -1.40 16.73 -4.01
C LYS A 96 -1.70 16.81 -5.50
N THR A 97 -0.92 16.14 -6.35
CA THR A 97 -1.17 16.11 -7.81
C THR A 97 -2.54 15.53 -8.13
N TYR A 98 -2.96 14.45 -7.46
CA TYR A 98 -4.32 13.93 -7.65
C TYR A 98 -5.39 14.97 -7.27
N LEU A 99 -5.21 15.64 -6.13
CA LEU A 99 -6.16 16.65 -5.64
C LEU A 99 -6.22 17.89 -6.53
N ASP A 100 -5.06 18.41 -6.96
CA ASP A 100 -4.94 19.62 -7.79
C ASP A 100 -5.65 19.43 -9.15
N TYR A 101 -5.74 18.19 -9.64
CA TYR A 101 -6.42 17.83 -10.90
C TYR A 101 -7.82 17.23 -10.68
N GLY A 102 -8.32 17.19 -9.44
CA GLY A 102 -9.66 16.66 -9.12
C GLY A 102 -9.83 15.17 -9.39
N LEU A 103 -8.74 14.39 -9.30
CA LEU A 103 -8.70 12.96 -9.61
C LEU A 103 -8.91 12.09 -8.37
N THR A 104 -9.54 10.93 -8.54
CA THR A 104 -9.67 9.91 -7.49
C THR A 104 -8.32 9.26 -7.21
N ILE A 105 -7.92 9.26 -5.93
CA ILE A 105 -6.66 8.65 -5.49
C ILE A 105 -6.81 7.12 -5.49
N PRO A 106 -5.98 6.36 -6.22
CA PRO A 106 -6.05 4.90 -6.21
C PRO A 106 -5.58 4.34 -4.87
N SER A 107 -6.24 3.31 -4.37
CA SER A 107 -5.95 2.71 -3.05
C SER A 107 -4.49 2.23 -2.94
N VAL A 108 -3.91 1.75 -4.05
CA VAL A 108 -2.52 1.30 -4.14
C VAL A 108 -1.51 2.42 -3.85
N ALA A 109 -1.85 3.70 -4.06
CA ALA A 109 -0.96 4.83 -3.78
C ALA A 109 -0.54 4.89 -2.30
N SER A 110 -1.36 4.37 -1.38
CA SER A 110 -1.00 4.27 0.04
C SER A 110 0.21 3.37 0.31
N LYS A 111 0.48 2.40 -0.59
CA LYS A 111 1.61 1.46 -0.46
C LYS A 111 2.96 2.09 -0.76
N ILE A 112 2.97 3.24 -1.43
CA ILE A 112 4.17 4.03 -1.71
C ILE A 112 4.85 4.49 -0.42
N TYR A 113 4.05 4.73 0.64
CA TYR A 113 4.57 5.24 1.89
C TYR A 113 5.65 4.32 2.49
N ASN A 114 6.85 4.88 2.66
CA ASN A 114 8.05 4.20 3.18
C ASN A 114 8.53 2.98 2.36
N ASN A 115 8.13 2.82 1.09
CA ASN A 115 8.66 1.76 0.23
C ASN A 115 9.29 2.33 -1.04
N TYR A 116 10.62 2.36 -1.06
CA TYR A 116 11.40 2.90 -2.18
C TYR A 116 11.09 2.22 -3.52
N ALA A 117 11.01 0.88 -3.54
CA ALA A 117 10.77 0.14 -4.78
C ALA A 117 9.38 0.49 -5.35
N PHE A 118 8.38 0.62 -4.49
CA PHE A 118 7.03 1.01 -4.88
C PHE A 118 6.94 2.44 -5.42
N SER A 119 7.70 3.37 -4.84
CA SER A 119 7.84 4.73 -5.37
C SER A 119 8.45 4.75 -6.77
N GLN A 120 9.47 3.92 -7.01
CA GLN A 120 10.07 3.79 -8.35
C GLN A 120 9.09 3.18 -9.36
N MET A 121 8.32 2.16 -8.98
CA MET A 121 7.32 1.56 -9.87
C MET A 121 6.23 2.55 -10.29
N PHE A 122 5.74 3.37 -9.36
CA PHE A 122 4.81 4.44 -9.69
C PHE A 122 5.44 5.45 -10.66
N LEU A 123 6.67 5.90 -10.37
CA LEU A 123 7.37 6.86 -11.21
C LEU A 123 7.62 6.31 -12.61
N PHE A 124 8.00 5.04 -12.76
CA PHE A 124 8.16 4.39 -14.05
C PHE A 124 6.86 4.33 -14.83
N GLY A 125 5.71 4.13 -14.18
CA GLY A 125 4.42 4.26 -14.83
C GLY A 125 4.14 5.68 -15.32
N LEU A 126 4.46 6.68 -14.49
CA LEU A 126 4.21 8.10 -14.78
C LEU A 126 4.99 8.63 -15.99
N ILE A 127 6.19 8.10 -16.25
CA ILE A 127 7.06 8.52 -17.36
C ILE A 127 7.24 7.45 -18.43
N GLY A 128 6.54 6.32 -18.29
CA GLY A 128 6.72 5.12 -19.09
C GLY A 128 5.62 4.91 -20.12
N ASP A 129 5.74 3.78 -20.81
CA ASP A 129 4.82 3.38 -21.86
C ASP A 129 3.56 2.71 -21.30
N LYS A 130 2.63 2.37 -22.19
CA LYS A 130 1.41 1.66 -21.81
C LYS A 130 1.79 0.30 -21.17
N PRO A 131 1.23 -0.04 -19.99
CA PRO A 131 1.47 -1.34 -19.37
C PRO A 131 1.01 -2.47 -20.30
N LYS A 132 1.75 -3.58 -20.32
CA LYS A 132 1.33 -4.81 -20.98
C LYS A 132 0.11 -5.38 -20.23
N GLU A 133 -0.81 -5.97 -20.99
CA GLU A 133 -2.01 -6.62 -20.43
C GLU A 133 -1.64 -7.84 -19.58
#